data_AF-A0A7J5JLW1-F1
#
_entry.id   AF-A0A7J5JLW1-F1
#
_cell.length_a   1.000
_cell.length_b   1.000
_cell.length_c   1.000
_cell.angle_alpha   90.00
_cell.angle_beta   90.00
_cell.angle_gamma   90.00
#
_symmetry.space_group_name_H-M   'P 1'
#
loop_
_entity.id
_entity.type
_entity.pdbx_description
1 polymer ?
#
loop_
_entity_poly.entity_id
_entity_poly.type
_entity_poly.pdbx_seq_one_letter_code
_entity_poly.pdbx_strand_id
1 'polypeptide(L)' 'MTIAGYNPNMAVAFWQKMSAGKSGSTPEIMSTHPSDVTRINDIKKHLTEIEKYRK' A
#
# COMPACT_ATOMS: atom_id res chain seq x y z
N MET A 1 -1.90 -3.82 -11.18
CA MET A 1 -0.59 -4.48 -11.01
C MET A 1 -0.62 -5.88 -11.59
N THR A 2 -1.43 -6.80 -11.04
CA THR A 2 -1.52 -8.20 -11.51
C THR A 2 -1.94 -8.34 -12.98
N ILE A 3 -3.00 -7.65 -13.41
CA ILE A 3 -3.48 -7.67 -14.82
C ILE A 3 -2.39 -7.18 -15.80
N ALA A 4 -1.53 -6.27 -15.35
CA ALA A 4 -0.43 -5.74 -16.13
C ALA A 4 0.86 -6.57 -16.01
N GLY A 5 0.82 -7.76 -15.40
CA GLY A 5 1.98 -8.65 -15.25
C GLY A 5 2.97 -8.30 -14.14
N TYR A 6 2.70 -7.27 -13.32
CA TYR A 6 3.57 -6.88 -12.21
C TYR A 6 3.26 -7.67 -10.93
N ASN A 7 4.31 -7.98 -10.16
CA ASN A 7 4.17 -8.56 -8.82
C ASN A 7 3.51 -7.55 -7.86
N PRO A 8 2.25 -7.77 -7.41
CA PRO A 8 1.53 -6.81 -6.59
C PRO A 8 2.13 -6.68 -5.17
N ASN A 9 2.89 -7.67 -4.70
CA ASN A 9 3.56 -7.62 -3.40
C ASN A 9 4.61 -6.49 -3.32
N MET A 10 5.13 -6.03 -4.46
CA MET A 10 6.09 -4.93 -4.52
C MET A 10 5.49 -3.60 -4.05
N ALA A 11 4.15 -3.45 -4.07
CA ALA A 11 3.49 -2.26 -3.57
C ALA A 11 3.74 -2.05 -2.07
N VAL A 12 3.74 -3.11 -1.25
CA VAL A 12 3.99 -3.01 0.19
C VAL A 12 5.41 -2.49 0.45
N ALA A 13 6.41 -3.09 -0.20
CA ALA A 13 7.80 -2.68 -0.04
C ALA A 13 8.03 -1.24 -0.50
N PHE A 14 7.39 -0.81 -1.59
CA PHE A 14 7.45 0.56 -2.07
C PHE A 14 6.93 1.55 -1.01
N TRP A 15 5.74 1.32 -0.46
CA TRP A 15 5.14 2.21 0.53
C TRP A 15 5.86 2.18 1.89
N GLN A 16 6.42 1.04 2.29
CA GLN A 16 7.27 0.95 3.47
C GLN A 16 8.52 1.83 3.34
N LYS A 17 9.20 1.80 2.18
CA LYS A 17 10.37 2.67 1.92
C LYS A 17 9.98 4.14 1.91
N MET A 18 8.84 4.49 1.31
CA MET A 18 8.34 5.86 1.31
C MET A 18 8.02 6.37 2.72
N SER A 19 7.36 5.54 3.53
CA SER A 19 7.06 5.84 4.93
C SER A 19 8.34 6.07 5.75
N ALA A 20 9.36 5.24 5.56
CA ALA A 20 10.64 5.35 6.27
C ALA A 20 11.45 6.61 5.89
N GLY A 21 11.30 7.12 4.66
CA GLY A 21 12.00 8.30 4.18
C GLY A 21 11.35 9.64 4.57
N LYS A 22 10.21 9.61 5.25
CA LYS A 22 9.43 10.82 5.56
C LYS A 22 9.83 11.41 6.91
N SER A 23 10.15 12.70 6.94
CA SER A 23 10.31 13.45 8.19
C SER A 23 8.99 14.14 8.56
N GLY A 24 8.31 13.61 9.58
CA GLY A 24 7.02 14.11 10.06
C GLY A 24 5.79 13.46 9.39
N SER A 25 4.61 13.66 9.99
CA SER A 25 3.35 13.12 9.46
C SER A 25 2.25 14.19 9.49
N THR A 26 1.62 14.43 8.34
CA THR A 26 0.36 15.16 8.27
C THR A 26 -0.76 14.26 8.78
N PRO A 27 -1.59 14.69 9.74
CA PRO A 27 -2.78 13.95 10.14
C PRO A 27 -3.68 13.66 8.93
N GLU A 28 -4.20 12.44 8.85
CA GLU A 28 -4.96 11.97 7.68
C GLU A 28 -6.22 12.83 7.42
N ILE A 29 -6.87 13.31 8.48
CA ILE A 29 -8.04 14.21 8.38
C ILE A 29 -7.74 15.54 7.67
N MET A 30 -6.47 15.94 7.59
CA MET A 30 -6.02 17.17 6.93
C MET A 30 -5.40 16.90 5.54
N SER A 31 -5.52 15.68 5.02
CA SER A 31 -4.91 15.24 3.76
C SER A 31 -5.99 14.83 2.75
N THR A 32 -5.74 15.05 1.45
CA THR A 32 -6.59 14.54 0.35
C THR A 32 -6.36 13.05 0.08
N HIS A 33 -5.42 12.43 0.81
CA HIS A 33 -5.00 11.05 0.64
C HIS A 33 -4.81 10.38 2.00
N PRO A 34 -5.01 9.04 2.08
CA PRO A 34 -4.76 8.28 3.30
C PRO A 34 -3.30 8.35 3.73
N SER A 35 -3.06 8.16 5.02
CA SER A 35 -1.70 8.06 5.56
C SER A 35 -0.97 6.83 5.01
N ASP A 36 0.36 6.84 5.09
CA ASP A 36 1.19 5.74 4.60
C ASP A 36 0.86 4.42 5.34
N VAL A 37 0.54 4.50 6.64
CA VAL A 37 0.13 3.35 7.46
C VAL A 37 -1.21 2.80 6.99
N THR A 38 -2.22 3.66 6.83
CA THR A 38 -3.55 3.26 6.33
C THR A 38 -3.43 2.59 4.97
N ARG A 39 -2.68 3.21 4.05
CA ARG A 39 -2.45 2.67 2.70
C ARG A 39 -1.76 1.31 2.72
N ILE A 40 -0.71 1.12 3.53
CA ILE A 40 -0.02 -0.18 3.64
C ILE A 40 -0.96 -1.26 4.14
N ASN A 41 -1.80 -0.96 5.13
CA ASN A 41 -2.76 -1.92 5.67
C ASN A 41 -3.81 -2.31 4.63
N ASP A 42 -4.31 -1.36 3.85
CA ASP A 42 -5.29 -1.65 2.82
C ASP A 42 -4.70 -2.44 1.64
N ILE A 43 -3.46 -2.13 1.23
CA ILE A 43 -2.74 -2.94 0.25
C ILE A 43 -2.63 -4.39 0.73
N LYS A 44 -2.23 -4.62 1.98
CA LYS A 44 -2.12 -5.99 2.53
C LYS A 44 -3.45 -6.73 2.50
N LYS A 45 -4.56 -6.07 2.87
CA LYS A 45 -5.91 -6.66 2.78
C LYS A 45 -6.24 -7.05 1.33
N HIS A 46 -6.01 -6.15 0.38
CA HIS A 46 -6.28 -6.43 -1.03
C HIS A 46 -5.40 -7.52 -1.61
N LEU A 47 -4.13 -7.63 -1.18
CA LEU A 47 -3.25 -8.71 -1.59
C LEU A 47 -3.80 -10.07 -1.16
N THR A 48 -4.25 -10.18 0.10
CA THR A 48 -4.90 -11.41 0.59
C THR A 48 -6.15 -11.74 -0.21
N GLU A 49 -6.97 -10.76 -0.58
CA GLU A 49 -8.13 -11.00 -1.46
C GLU A 49 -7.72 -11.45 -2.87
N ILE A 50 -6.71 -10.81 -3.48
CA ILE A 50 -6.21 -11.17 -4.81
C ILE A 50 -5.66 -12.60 -4.83
N GLU A 51 -4.98 -13.04 -3.76
CA GLU A 51 -4.47 -14.40 -3.64
C GLU A 51 -5.59 -15.45 -3.68
N LYS A 52 -6.78 -15.16 -3.12
CA LYS A 52 -7.94 -16.07 -3.22
C LYS A 52 -8.39 -16.31 -4.67
N TYR A 53 -8.19 -15.34 -5.56
CA TYR A 53 -8.59 -15.43 -6.96
C TYR A 53 -7.45 -15.85 -7.90
N ARG A 54 -6.23 -16.02 -7.38
CA ARG A 54 -5.08 -16.50 -8.14
C ARG A 54 -5.18 -18.03 -8.23
N LYS A 55 -5.72 -18.52 -9.34
CA LYS A 55 -5.74 -19.96 -9.68
C LYS A 55 -4.36 -20.47 -10.05
#